data_AF-A0A2S6RC23-F1
#
_entry.id   AF-A0A2S6RC23-F1
#
_cell.length_a   1.000
_cell.length_b   1.000
_cell.length_c   1.000
_cell.angle_alpha   90.00
_cell.angle_beta   90.00
_cell.angle_gamma   90.00
#
_symmetry.space_group_name_H-M   'P 1'
#
loop_
_entity.id
_entity.type
_entity.pdbx_description
1 polymer ?
#
loop_
_entity_poly.entity_id
_entity_poly.type
_entity_poly.pdbx_seq_one_letter_code
_entity_poly.pdbx_strand_id
1 'polypeptide(L)'
;MRLFFSIFFFITFSTQAAYSNYNFEIDSIGLAKTKKMVLSDNSYYLLYENNLGWTDSLGNYGKSFCFGRIKVKKDIAIEFNLICEAIDQNGDKSWSEFTRSDTSMDAGAGRSTYIDGTGIYKYFIGSKCIFSTKYLDDTLFIKTKCKIDADTINRVRRN
;
A
#
# COMPACT_ATOMS: atom_id res chain seq x y z
N MET A 1 -41.34 37.62 -38.93
CA MET A 1 -42.24 36.58 -38.36
C MET A 1 -41.53 35.25 -38.57
N ARG A 2 -40.83 34.71 -37.56
CA ARG A 2 -41.29 33.59 -36.70
C ARG A 2 -41.56 32.34 -37.58
N LEU A 3 -40.92 31.16 -37.50
CA LEU A 3 -40.34 30.32 -36.43
C LEU A 3 -39.52 29.19 -37.15
N PHE A 4 -38.29 28.83 -36.72
CA PHE A 4 -37.94 27.65 -35.89
C PHE A 4 -38.42 26.29 -36.47
N PHE A 5 -37.60 25.30 -36.86
CA PHE A 5 -36.82 24.30 -36.10
C PHE A 5 -36.33 23.33 -37.20
N SER A 6 -35.12 22.77 -37.29
CA SER A 6 -34.51 21.82 -36.35
C SER A 6 -33.15 21.43 -36.94
N ILE A 7 -32.07 22.07 -36.49
CA ILE A 7 -30.74 21.43 -36.53
C ILE A 7 -30.64 20.73 -35.19
N PHE A 8 -31.03 19.46 -35.17
CA PHE A 8 -30.78 18.58 -34.03
C PHE A 8 -29.29 18.26 -34.03
N PHE A 9 -28.48 19.21 -33.56
CA PHE A 9 -27.10 18.96 -33.20
C PHE A 9 -27.16 18.07 -31.96
N PHE A 10 -27.20 16.75 -32.18
CA PHE A 10 -26.96 15.75 -31.14
C PHE A 10 -25.56 16.03 -30.60
N ILE A 11 -25.46 16.91 -29.60
CA ILE A 11 -24.30 16.96 -28.71
C ILE A 11 -24.34 15.62 -28.00
N THR A 12 -23.68 14.61 -28.56
CA THR A 12 -23.28 13.44 -27.80
C THR A 12 -22.32 13.97 -26.74
N PHE A 13 -22.88 14.33 -25.58
CA PHE A 13 -22.13 14.61 -24.38
C PHE A 13 -21.50 13.28 -24.01
N SER A 14 -20.34 12.98 -24.60
CA SER A 14 -19.53 11.85 -24.18
C SER A 14 -19.12 12.19 -22.75
N THR A 15 -19.85 11.65 -21.78
CA THR A 15 -19.42 11.67 -20.39
C THR A 15 -18.17 10.79 -20.33
N GLN A 16 -17.01 11.35 -20.64
CA GLN A 16 -15.78 10.81 -20.12
C GLN A 16 -15.89 11.02 -18.62
N ALA A 17 -16.37 9.97 -17.93
CA ALA A 17 -16.23 9.86 -16.50
C ALA A 17 -14.74 10.05 -16.22
N ALA A 18 -14.38 11.23 -15.73
CA ALA A 18 -13.01 11.50 -15.34
C ALA A 18 -12.70 10.47 -14.25
N TYR A 19 -11.81 9.52 -14.57
CA TYR A 19 -11.27 8.59 -13.58
C TYR A 19 -10.49 9.42 -12.57
N SER A 20 -11.17 9.92 -11.54
CA SER A 20 -10.53 10.62 -10.45
C SER A 20 -9.83 9.58 -9.59
N ASN A 21 -8.50 9.52 -9.67
CA ASN A 21 -7.74 8.72 -8.72
C ASN A 21 -7.86 9.35 -7.34
N TYR A 22 -8.22 8.55 -6.34
CA TYR A 22 -8.24 8.96 -4.95
C TYR A 22 -6.90 8.64 -4.30
N ASN A 23 -6.37 9.58 -3.52
CA ASN A 23 -5.17 9.38 -2.72
C ASN A 23 -5.59 8.70 -1.41
N PHE A 24 -5.51 7.38 -1.39
CA PHE A 24 -5.76 6.59 -0.20
C PHE A 24 -4.46 6.51 0.62
N GLU A 25 -4.48 7.05 1.83
CA GLU A 25 -3.32 7.04 2.72
C GLU A 25 -3.53 6.07 3.88
N ILE A 26 -2.45 5.39 4.27
CA ILE A 26 -2.40 4.51 5.45
C ILE A 26 -1.19 4.93 6.26
N ASP A 27 -1.40 5.20 7.54
CA ASP A 27 -0.34 5.40 8.52
C ASP A 27 -0.30 4.17 9.43
N SER A 28 0.91 3.65 9.68
CA SER A 28 1.11 2.44 10.49
C SER A 28 2.24 2.62 11.50
N ILE A 29 2.08 2.02 12.67
CA ILE A 29 3.06 2.07 13.76
C ILE A 29 3.16 0.70 14.42
N GLY A 30 4.37 0.31 14.80
CA GLY A 30 4.54 -0.89 15.62
C GLY A 30 6.00 -1.25 15.81
N LEU A 31 6.24 -2.53 16.02
CA LEU A 31 7.57 -3.05 16.36
C LEU A 31 8.06 -4.02 15.29
N ALA A 32 9.34 -3.92 14.96
CA ALA A 32 10.03 -4.83 14.06
C ALA A 32 10.99 -5.74 14.83
N LYS A 33 11.13 -6.98 14.38
CA LYS A 33 12.08 -7.97 14.89
C LYS A 33 12.87 -8.56 13.74
N THR A 34 14.14 -8.83 13.98
CA THR A 34 15.01 -9.43 12.97
C THR A 34 15.90 -10.51 13.56
N LYS A 35 16.09 -11.60 12.81
CA LYS A 35 17.21 -12.53 13.01
C LYS A 35 18.26 -12.29 11.94
N LYS A 36 19.54 -12.18 12.33
CA LYS A 36 20.65 -11.85 11.44
C LYS A 36 21.58 -13.04 11.22
N MET A 37 21.98 -13.26 9.97
CA MET A 37 23.01 -14.22 9.58
C MET A 37 24.06 -13.50 8.73
N VAL A 38 25.32 -13.53 9.16
CA VAL A 38 26.44 -12.84 8.49
C VAL A 38 27.21 -13.82 7.62
N LEU A 39 27.55 -13.42 6.40
CA LEU A 39 28.35 -14.20 5.45
C LEU A 39 29.83 -13.81 5.54
N SER A 40 30.70 -14.62 4.94
CA SER A 40 32.16 -14.39 4.95
C SER A 40 32.60 -13.11 4.25
N ASP A 41 31.78 -12.56 3.33
CA ASP A 41 32.03 -11.28 2.65
C ASP A 41 31.46 -10.06 3.40
N ASN A 42 31.04 -10.24 4.67
CA ASN A 42 30.35 -9.27 5.53
C ASN A 42 28.97 -8.81 5.04
N SER A 43 28.45 -9.35 3.93
CA SER A 43 27.02 -9.21 3.64
C SER A 43 26.21 -10.04 4.63
N TYR A 44 24.92 -9.73 4.79
CA TYR A 44 24.09 -10.44 5.75
C TYR A 44 22.65 -10.58 5.28
N TYR A 45 21.99 -11.62 5.78
CA TYR A 45 20.56 -11.81 5.65
C TYR A 45 19.85 -11.46 6.94
N LEU A 46 18.68 -10.84 6.80
CA LEU A 46 17.71 -10.65 7.87
C LEU A 46 16.48 -11.50 7.56
N LEU A 47 16.08 -12.33 8.52
CA LEU A 47 14.69 -12.77 8.60
C LEU A 47 13.94 -11.68 9.38
N TYR A 48 13.07 -10.97 8.69
CA TYR A 48 12.37 -9.80 9.19
C TYR A 48 10.93 -10.14 9.50
N GLU A 49 10.43 -9.67 10.64
CA GLU A 49 9.03 -9.75 11.05
C GLU A 49 8.61 -8.41 11.67
N ASN A 50 7.35 -8.01 11.50
CA ASN A 50 6.79 -6.90 12.26
C ASN A 50 5.32 -7.12 12.62
N ASN A 51 4.87 -6.42 13.66
CA ASN A 51 3.46 -6.27 13.98
C ASN A 51 3.15 -4.77 14.03
N LEU A 52 2.13 -4.35 13.29
CA LEU A 52 1.75 -2.94 13.18
C LEU A 52 0.27 -2.78 13.50
N GLY A 53 -0.07 -1.68 14.16
CA GLY A 53 -1.40 -1.07 14.07
C GLY A 53 -1.43 -0.08 12.92
N TRP A 54 -2.58 0.08 12.26
CA TRP A 54 -2.72 1.01 11.15
C TRP A 54 -4.06 1.73 11.18
N THR A 55 -4.09 2.94 10.61
CA THR A 55 -5.30 3.71 10.31
C THR A 55 -5.23 4.22 8.87
N ASP A 56 -6.38 4.35 8.22
CA ASP A 56 -6.45 4.90 6.87
C ASP A 56 -7.15 6.27 6.79
N SER A 57 -7.02 6.90 5.63
CA SER A 57 -7.64 8.21 5.32
C SER A 57 -9.17 8.22 5.27
N LEU A 58 -9.83 7.05 5.34
CA LEU A 58 -11.29 6.89 5.39
C LEU A 58 -11.80 6.64 6.81
N GLY A 59 -10.91 6.53 7.80
CA GLY A 59 -11.24 6.28 9.19
C GLY A 59 -11.30 4.80 9.57
N ASN A 60 -10.91 3.88 8.69
CA ASN A 60 -10.76 2.48 9.06
C ASN A 60 -9.46 2.28 9.83
N TYR A 61 -9.41 1.19 10.58
CA TYR A 61 -8.26 0.85 11.40
C TYR A 61 -8.13 -0.66 11.54
N GLY A 62 -6.94 -1.10 11.90
CA GLY A 62 -6.69 -2.51 12.05
C GLY A 62 -5.28 -2.83 12.49
N LYS A 63 -4.90 -4.08 12.25
CA LYS A 63 -3.56 -4.58 12.51
C LYS A 63 -3.02 -5.29 11.28
N SER A 64 -1.70 -5.35 11.18
CA SER A 64 -1.01 -6.10 10.14
C SER A 64 0.22 -6.81 10.68
N PHE A 65 0.53 -7.94 10.06
CA PHE A 65 1.73 -8.72 10.29
C PHE A 65 2.46 -8.89 8.97
N CYS A 66 3.75 -8.56 8.95
CA CYS A 66 4.59 -8.81 7.78
C CYS A 66 5.76 -9.71 8.15
N PHE A 67 6.18 -10.53 7.19
CA PHE A 67 7.42 -11.28 7.31
C PHE A 67 8.11 -11.44 5.95
N GLY A 68 9.41 -11.73 5.99
CA GLY A 68 10.17 -12.03 4.80
C GLY A 68 11.68 -11.97 5.00
N ARG A 69 12.39 -12.01 3.88
CA ARG A 69 13.86 -12.04 3.86
C ARG A 69 14.39 -10.76 3.23
N ILE A 70 15.40 -10.19 3.89
CA ILE A 70 16.14 -9.03 3.37
C ILE A 70 17.61 -9.43 3.24
N LYS A 71 18.24 -9.08 2.12
CA LYS A 71 19.69 -9.21 1.94
C LYS A 71 20.30 -7.83 1.94
N VAL A 72 21.34 -7.65 2.74
CA VAL A 72 22.02 -6.38 2.91
C VAL A 72 23.49 -6.52 2.57
N LYS A 73 24.00 -5.56 1.79
CA LYS A 73 25.42 -5.45 1.44
C LYS A 73 25.85 -3.99 1.58
N LYS A 74 26.87 -3.73 2.39
CA LYS A 74 27.34 -2.36 2.70
C LYS A 74 26.19 -1.44 3.16
N ASP A 75 25.37 -1.95 4.07
CA ASP A 75 24.19 -1.25 4.65
C ASP A 75 23.09 -0.85 3.65
N ILE A 76 23.13 -1.41 2.44
CA ILE A 76 22.11 -1.25 1.40
C ILE A 76 21.31 -2.55 1.27
N ALA A 77 19.98 -2.44 1.35
CA ALA A 77 19.09 -3.55 1.06
C ALA A 77 19.08 -3.83 -0.46
N ILE A 78 19.73 -4.91 -0.87
CA ILE A 78 19.85 -5.33 -2.28
C ILE A 78 18.77 -6.36 -2.67
N GLU A 79 18.18 -7.04 -1.69
CA GLU A 79 16.97 -7.85 -1.88
C GLU A 79 16.03 -7.53 -0.72
N PHE A 80 14.79 -7.14 -1.02
CA PHE A 80 13.79 -6.79 -0.02
C PHE A 80 12.44 -7.34 -0.49
N ASN A 81 12.05 -8.49 0.07
CA ASN A 81 10.80 -9.16 -0.27
C ASN A 81 10.06 -9.50 1.02
N LEU A 82 9.02 -8.73 1.33
CA LEU A 82 8.14 -8.99 2.46
C LEU A 82 6.72 -9.26 1.95
N ILE A 83 6.02 -10.16 2.62
CA ILE A 83 4.59 -10.35 2.49
C ILE A 83 3.93 -9.85 3.77
N CYS A 84 2.81 -9.13 3.63
CA CYS A 84 2.02 -8.62 4.73
C CYS A 84 0.59 -9.12 4.65
N GLU A 85 0.03 -9.55 5.78
CA GLU A 85 -1.40 -9.70 6.00
C GLU A 85 -1.89 -8.51 6.83
N ALA A 86 -2.97 -7.86 6.40
CA ALA A 86 -3.69 -6.87 7.20
C ALA A 86 -5.14 -7.30 7.42
N ILE A 87 -5.68 -6.98 8.59
CA ILE A 87 -7.09 -7.18 8.95
C ILE A 87 -7.66 -5.89 9.51
N ASP A 88 -8.86 -5.51 9.08
CA ASP A 88 -9.57 -4.31 9.52
C ASP A 88 -10.54 -4.56 10.68
N GLN A 89 -11.22 -3.51 11.13
CA GLN A 89 -12.19 -3.57 12.22
C GLN A 89 -13.42 -4.43 11.93
N ASN A 90 -13.70 -4.73 10.66
CA ASN A 90 -14.82 -5.56 10.21
C ASN A 90 -14.41 -7.02 9.97
N GLY A 91 -13.12 -7.34 10.12
CA GLY A 91 -12.58 -8.68 9.89
C GLY A 91 -12.22 -8.95 8.43
N ASP A 92 -12.32 -7.95 7.56
CA ASP A 92 -11.87 -8.05 6.17
C ASP A 92 -10.34 -8.02 6.11
N LYS A 93 -9.78 -8.85 5.23
CA LYS A 93 -8.34 -9.08 5.11
C LYS A 93 -7.79 -8.66 3.77
N SER A 94 -6.54 -8.23 3.76
CA SER A 94 -5.75 -8.02 2.55
C SER A 94 -4.36 -8.60 2.67
N TRP A 95 -3.81 -9.05 1.55
CA TRP A 95 -2.42 -9.48 1.44
C TRP A 95 -1.69 -8.64 0.41
N SER A 96 -0.48 -8.22 0.76
CA SER A 96 0.32 -7.36 -0.09
C SER A 96 1.81 -7.68 -0.02
N GLU A 97 2.47 -7.60 -1.16
CA GLU A 97 3.92 -7.74 -1.28
C GLU A 97 4.58 -6.37 -1.20
N PHE A 98 5.67 -6.27 -0.45
CA PHE A 98 6.46 -5.07 -0.29
C PHE A 98 7.87 -5.28 -0.83
N THR A 99 8.30 -4.35 -1.67
CA THR A 99 9.61 -4.36 -2.33
C THR A 99 10.31 -3.01 -2.20
N ARG A 100 11.63 -3.05 -2.13
CA ARG A 100 12.53 -1.89 -2.15
C ARG A 100 13.73 -2.21 -3.02
N SER A 101 14.17 -1.23 -3.80
CA SER A 101 15.44 -1.29 -4.54
C SER A 101 16.42 -0.31 -3.92
N ASP A 102 17.57 -0.81 -3.46
CA ASP A 102 18.76 -0.03 -3.12
C ASP A 102 18.51 1.14 -2.14
N THR A 103 17.89 0.85 -0.99
CA THR A 103 17.67 1.84 0.07
C THR A 103 18.50 1.55 1.31
N SER A 104 18.87 2.61 2.03
CA SER A 104 19.41 2.51 3.39
C SER A 104 18.44 1.74 4.30
N MET A 105 18.98 1.02 5.28
CA MET A 105 18.19 0.33 6.29
C MET A 105 17.49 1.27 7.28
N ASP A 106 18.04 2.48 7.50
CA ASP A 106 17.52 3.44 8.50
C ASP A 106 16.28 4.20 8.01
N ALA A 107 16.18 4.42 6.69
CA ALA A 107 15.04 5.03 6.05
C ALA A 107 14.96 4.52 4.60
N GLY A 108 13.80 4.02 4.22
CA GLY A 108 13.58 3.46 2.89
C GLY A 108 12.24 3.86 2.33
N ALA A 109 12.20 4.05 1.01
CA ALA A 109 10.98 4.13 0.24
C ALA A 109 10.87 2.90 -0.66
N GLY A 110 9.66 2.44 -0.91
CA GLY A 110 9.43 1.24 -1.72
C GLY A 110 8.07 1.23 -2.37
N ARG A 111 7.76 0.09 -2.98
CA ARG A 111 6.45 -0.19 -3.57
C ARG A 111 5.80 -1.36 -2.88
N SER A 112 4.50 -1.25 -2.67
CA SER A 112 3.67 -2.38 -2.30
C SER A 112 2.61 -2.65 -3.35
N THR A 113 2.21 -3.92 -3.47
CA THR A 113 1.15 -4.34 -4.38
C THR A 113 0.19 -5.25 -3.62
N TYR A 114 -1.10 -4.98 -3.69
CA TYR A 114 -2.13 -5.89 -3.17
C TYR A 114 -2.23 -7.11 -4.08
N ILE A 115 -2.08 -8.30 -3.52
CA ILE A 115 -2.07 -9.57 -4.26
C ILE A 115 -3.28 -10.46 -3.96
N ASP A 116 -3.95 -10.25 -2.82
CA ASP A 116 -5.16 -10.99 -2.44
C ASP A 116 -6.01 -10.17 -1.43
N GLY A 117 -7.27 -10.55 -1.23
CA GLY A 117 -8.14 -9.91 -0.25
C GLY A 117 -9.53 -10.53 -0.10
N THR A 118 -10.16 -10.26 1.04
CA THR A 118 -11.57 -10.57 1.33
C THR A 118 -12.42 -9.30 1.36
N GLY A 119 -13.74 -9.45 1.34
CA GLY A 119 -14.72 -8.35 1.38
C GLY A 119 -14.34 -7.14 0.53
N ILE A 120 -14.17 -5.97 1.15
CA ILE A 120 -13.83 -4.73 0.42
C ILE A 120 -12.46 -4.79 -0.26
N TYR A 121 -11.51 -5.55 0.28
CA TYR A 121 -10.15 -5.63 -0.23
C TYR A 121 -10.02 -6.45 -1.51
N LYS A 122 -11.06 -7.20 -1.91
CA LYS A 122 -11.13 -7.83 -3.24
C LYS A 122 -10.98 -6.81 -4.37
N TYR A 123 -11.44 -5.58 -4.16
CA TYR A 123 -11.36 -4.50 -5.13
C TYR A 123 -9.97 -3.83 -5.17
N PHE A 124 -9.10 -4.12 -4.19
CA PHE A 124 -7.77 -3.55 -4.12
C PHE A 124 -6.73 -4.40 -4.87
N ILE A 125 -7.04 -5.65 -5.22
CA ILE A 125 -6.10 -6.58 -5.87
C ILE A 125 -5.52 -5.95 -7.15
N GLY A 126 -4.19 -5.96 -7.26
CA GLY A 126 -3.44 -5.33 -8.35
C GLY A 126 -3.11 -3.84 -8.13
N SER A 127 -3.70 -3.20 -7.11
CA SER A 127 -3.38 -1.81 -6.76
C SER A 127 -1.94 -1.69 -6.26
N LYS A 128 -1.25 -0.67 -6.76
CA LYS A 128 0.14 -0.37 -6.41
C LYS A 128 0.20 0.87 -5.51
N CYS A 129 0.98 0.78 -4.45
CA CYS A 129 1.20 1.87 -3.52
C CYS A 129 2.69 2.17 -3.41
N ILE A 130 2.99 3.38 -2.96
CA ILE A 130 4.32 3.75 -2.50
C ILE A 130 4.30 3.81 -0.98
N PHE A 131 5.37 3.37 -0.34
CA PHE A 131 5.49 3.45 1.11
C PHE A 131 6.85 4.00 1.51
N SER A 132 6.91 4.58 2.71
CA SER A 132 8.13 5.05 3.33
C SER A 132 8.18 4.58 4.78
N THR A 133 9.38 4.32 5.30
CA THR A 133 9.56 3.95 6.71
C THR A 133 10.56 4.85 7.40
N LYS A 134 10.34 5.06 8.69
CA LYS A 134 11.31 5.63 9.63
C LYS A 134 11.29 4.84 10.93
N TYR A 135 12.42 4.84 11.62
CA TYR A 135 12.57 4.24 12.93
C TYR A 135 12.80 5.32 13.99
N LEU A 136 12.19 5.15 15.17
CA LEU A 136 12.55 5.82 16.41
C LEU A 136 12.82 4.71 17.42
N ASP A 137 14.07 4.49 17.76
CA ASP A 137 14.53 3.33 18.51
C ASP A 137 14.05 2.01 17.87
N ASP A 138 13.29 1.19 18.59
CA ASP A 138 12.69 -0.06 18.10
C ASP A 138 11.31 0.13 17.45
N THR A 139 10.78 1.36 17.47
CA THR A 139 9.47 1.70 16.92
C THR A 139 9.56 2.05 15.45
N LEU A 140 8.80 1.32 14.63
CA LEU A 140 8.68 1.49 13.20
C LEU A 140 7.46 2.33 12.86
N PHE A 141 7.67 3.39 12.09
CA PHE A 141 6.63 4.22 11.51
C PHE A 141 6.60 4.02 9.99
N ILE A 142 5.42 3.76 9.45
CA ILE A 142 5.20 3.57 8.02
C ILE A 142 4.13 4.54 7.54
N LYS A 143 4.39 5.19 6.41
CA LYS A 143 3.38 5.93 5.66
C LYS A 143 3.27 5.35 4.26
N THR A 144 2.06 4.95 3.87
CA THR A 144 1.74 4.36 2.58
C THR A 144 0.74 5.24 1.84
N LYS A 145 0.96 5.45 0.54
CA LYS A 145 0.04 6.15 -0.35
C LYS A 145 -0.28 5.28 -1.54
N CYS A 146 -1.57 5.03 -1.74
CA CYS A 146 -2.10 4.25 -2.83
C CYS A 146 -2.90 5.15 -3.78
N LYS A 147 -2.74 4.93 -5.08
CA LYS A 147 -3.65 5.49 -6.10
C LYS A 147 -4.71 4.45 -6.38
N ILE A 148 -5.91 4.68 -5.83
CA ILE A 148 -7.05 3.78 -5.97
C ILE A 148 -8.12 4.47 -6.83
N ASP A 149 -8.82 3.70 -7.65
CA ASP A 149 -9.91 4.23 -8.46
C ASP A 149 -11.10 4.69 -7.59
N ALA A 150 -11.83 5.70 -8.06
CA ALA A 150 -12.93 6.28 -7.31
C ALA A 150 -14.05 5.28 -7.01
N ASP A 151 -14.30 4.32 -7.89
CA ASP A 151 -15.38 3.34 -7.71
C ASP A 151 -15.07 2.40 -6.55
N THR A 152 -13.83 1.92 -6.45
CA THR A 152 -13.34 1.14 -5.31
C THR A 152 -13.49 1.93 -4.01
N ILE A 153 -13.07 3.20 -3.98
CA ILE A 153 -13.21 4.03 -2.78
C ILE A 153 -14.67 4.26 -2.39
N ASN A 154 -15.56 4.44 -3.37
CA ASN A 154 -16.99 4.60 -3.10
C ASN A 154 -17.62 3.31 -2.53
N ARG A 155 -17.08 2.13 -2.84
CA ARG A 155 -17.51 0.87 -2.21
C ARG A 155 -17.05 0.81 -0.76
N VAL A 156 -15.81 1.20 -0.48
CA VAL A 156 -15.28 1.22 0.90
C VAL A 156 -16.07 2.17 1.79
N ARG A 157 -16.41 3.38 1.32
CA ARG A 157 -17.17 4.37 2.12
C ARG A 157 -18.62 3.98 2.45
N ARG A 158 -19.19 3.02 1.73
CA ARG A 158 -20.59 2.59 1.91
C ARG A 158 -20.73 1.41 2.87
N ASN A 159 -19.62 0.76 3.20
CA ASN A 159 -19.54 -0.24 4.27
C ASN A 159 -19.17 0.43 5.58
#